data_AF-A0A9P6CHK9-F1
#
_entry.id   AF-A0A9P6CHK9-F1
#
_cell.length_a   1.000
_cell.length_b   1.000
_cell.length_c   1.000
_cell.angle_alpha   90.00
_cell.angle_beta   90.00
_cell.angle_gamma   90.00
#
_symmetry.space_group_name_H-M   'P 1'
#
loop_
_entity.id
_entity.type
_entity.pdbx_description
1 polymer ?
#
loop_
_entity_poly.entity_id
_entity_poly.type
_entity_poly.pdbx_seq_one_letter_code
_entity_poly.pdbx_strand_id
1 'polypeptide(L)'
;MCDRLNIDTSGVSVYDPVFTAEDLSLFGELQIRVLAENRSARYVLERPTICFMPHCDMELYENILKANWEAQKLHNLFLVANRLVDYIDSNPKHKLQSRVPCLLQLAPAFRCEPLPTSNSWPTAFNNTSVQFVGTD
;
A
#
# COMPACT_ATOMS: atom_id res chain seq x y z
N MET A 1 8.17 -8.99 -10.04
CA MET A 1 6.94 -9.45 -9.34
C MET A 1 5.89 -9.84 -10.37
N CYS A 2 5.59 -8.95 -11.33
CA CYS A 2 4.62 -9.22 -12.39
C CYS A 2 4.93 -10.51 -13.18
N ASP A 3 6.15 -10.66 -13.69
CA ASP A 3 6.55 -11.87 -14.44
C ASP A 3 6.39 -13.16 -13.64
N ARG A 4 6.83 -13.17 -12.36
CA ARG A 4 6.76 -14.35 -11.50
C ARG A 4 5.32 -14.74 -11.11
N LEU A 5 4.43 -13.76 -11.03
CA LEU A 5 3.03 -13.95 -10.66
C LEU A 5 2.10 -13.97 -11.89
N ASN A 6 2.65 -13.90 -13.10
CA ASN A 6 1.91 -13.79 -14.36
C ASN A 6 0.87 -12.65 -14.34
N ILE A 7 1.22 -11.52 -13.75
CA ILE A 7 0.39 -10.31 -13.73
C ILE A 7 0.65 -9.55 -15.03
N ASP A 8 -0.42 -9.34 -15.80
CA ASP A 8 -0.40 -8.47 -16.98
C ASP A 8 -0.02 -7.04 -16.58
N THR A 9 1.05 -6.50 -17.17
CA THR A 9 1.56 -5.16 -16.86
C THR A 9 0.59 -4.05 -17.26
N SER A 10 -0.34 -4.31 -18.19
CA SER A 10 -1.43 -3.39 -18.52
C SER A 10 -2.41 -3.17 -17.35
N GLY A 11 -2.48 -4.13 -16.42
CA GLY A 11 -3.23 -4.03 -15.17
C GLY A 11 -2.47 -3.31 -14.05
N VAL A 12 -1.21 -2.93 -14.26
CA VAL A 12 -0.37 -2.25 -13.26
C VAL A 12 -0.41 -0.75 -13.49
N SER A 13 -0.68 -0.01 -12.43
CA SER A 13 -0.65 1.46 -12.43
C SER A 13 0.33 1.97 -11.40
N VAL A 14 1.14 2.97 -11.77
CA VAL A 14 2.17 3.56 -10.91
C VAL A 14 2.05 5.07 -10.84
N TYR A 15 2.38 5.63 -9.69
CA TYR A 15 2.46 7.07 -9.47
C TYR A 15 3.46 7.39 -8.37
N ASP A 16 4.37 8.30 -8.64
CA ASP A 16 5.20 8.99 -7.66
C ASP A 16 5.51 10.39 -8.21
N PRO A 17 5.30 11.48 -7.44
CA PRO A 17 5.64 12.83 -7.90
C PRO A 17 7.13 13.04 -8.18
N VAL A 18 8.02 12.15 -7.69
CA VAL A 18 9.47 12.25 -7.90
C VAL A 18 9.99 11.40 -9.06
N PHE A 19 9.11 10.76 -9.84
CA PHE A 19 9.54 10.02 -11.03
C PHE A 19 10.38 10.88 -11.97
N THR A 20 11.52 10.32 -12.36
CA THR A 20 12.47 10.90 -13.31
C THR A 20 12.07 10.57 -14.75
N ALA A 21 12.74 11.20 -15.72
CA ALA A 21 12.52 10.88 -17.13
C ALA A 21 12.89 9.42 -17.45
N GLU A 22 13.92 8.91 -16.78
CA GLU A 22 14.38 7.53 -16.88
C GLU A 22 13.34 6.55 -16.35
N ASP A 23 12.72 6.85 -15.20
CA ASP A 23 11.62 6.04 -14.64
C ASP A 23 10.44 5.96 -15.63
N LEU A 24 10.03 7.12 -16.16
CA LEU A 24 8.92 7.21 -17.12
C LEU A 24 9.22 6.46 -18.42
N SER A 25 10.46 6.53 -18.92
CA SER A 25 10.90 5.77 -20.09
C SER A 25 10.81 4.27 -19.84
N LEU A 26 11.33 3.81 -18.70
CA LEU A 26 11.29 2.40 -18.31
C LEU A 26 9.85 1.88 -18.18
N PHE A 27 8.95 2.65 -17.54
CA PHE A 27 7.55 2.25 -17.43
C PHE A 27 6.87 2.15 -18.80
N GLY A 28 7.23 3.03 -19.75
CA GLY A 28 6.77 2.96 -21.13
C GLY A 28 7.21 1.68 -21.84
N GLU A 29 8.49 1.30 -21.71
CA GLU A 29 9.03 0.06 -22.27
C GLU A 29 8.36 -1.20 -21.68
N LEU A 30 8.06 -1.16 -20.38
CA LEU A 30 7.38 -2.25 -19.66
C LEU A 30 5.86 -2.27 -19.83
N GLN A 31 5.29 -1.33 -20.61
CA GLN A 31 3.85 -1.16 -20.81
C GLN A 31 3.07 -0.96 -19.49
N ILE A 32 3.72 -0.38 -18.49
CA ILE A 32 3.12 -0.05 -17.20
C ILE A 32 2.42 1.31 -17.32
N ARG A 33 1.20 1.40 -16.80
CA ARG A 33 0.42 2.64 -16.85
C ARG A 33 0.93 3.64 -15.81
N VAL A 34 1.61 4.70 -16.26
CA VAL A 34 1.89 5.86 -15.42
C VAL A 34 0.61 6.68 -15.26
N LEU A 35 0.23 6.98 -14.02
CA LEU A 35 -0.92 7.81 -13.72
C LEU A 35 -0.54 9.29 -13.89
N ALA A 36 -1.36 10.05 -14.60
CA ALA A 36 -1.11 11.46 -14.86
C ALA A 36 -1.48 12.38 -13.68
N GLU A 37 -2.26 11.88 -12.72
CA GLU A 37 -2.85 12.68 -11.63
C GLU A 37 -2.43 12.14 -10.27
N ASN A 38 -2.02 13.04 -9.37
CA ASN A 38 -1.88 12.73 -7.96
C ASN A 38 -3.26 12.58 -7.30
N ARG A 39 -3.74 11.34 -7.17
CA ARG A 39 -4.99 11.07 -6.44
C ARG A 39 -4.79 10.96 -4.92
N SER A 40 -3.57 11.13 -4.42
CA SER A 40 -3.22 11.01 -3.01
C SER A 40 -3.72 9.70 -2.39
N ALA A 41 -3.58 8.59 -3.11
CA ALA A 41 -4.05 7.25 -2.75
C ALA A 41 -5.59 7.08 -2.60
N ARG A 42 -6.41 8.03 -3.06
CA ARG A 42 -7.88 7.91 -3.06
C ARG A 42 -8.37 7.03 -4.21
N TYR A 43 -8.15 5.71 -4.09
CA TYR A 43 -8.59 4.72 -5.08
C TYR A 43 -9.68 3.83 -4.46
N VAL A 44 -10.80 3.67 -5.16
CA VAL A 44 -11.81 2.67 -4.82
C VAL A 44 -11.43 1.34 -5.49
N LEU A 45 -11.38 0.27 -4.71
CA LEU A 45 -10.90 -1.04 -5.11
C LEU A 45 -12.10 -1.96 -5.38
N GLU A 46 -12.48 -2.05 -6.65
CA GLU A 46 -13.62 -2.87 -7.12
C GLU A 46 -13.28 -4.36 -7.26
N ARG A 47 -12.00 -4.72 -7.14
CA ARG A 47 -11.50 -6.10 -7.27
C ARG A 47 -10.25 -6.28 -6.42
N PRO A 48 -9.87 -7.53 -6.09
CA PRO A 48 -8.62 -7.81 -5.38
C PRO A 48 -7.44 -7.09 -6.03
N THR A 49 -6.79 -6.23 -5.26
CA THR A 49 -5.75 -5.29 -5.73
C THR A 49 -4.59 -5.28 -4.74
N ILE A 50 -3.39 -5.43 -5.28
CA ILE A 50 -2.16 -5.22 -4.52
C ILE A 50 -1.80 -3.74 -4.55
N CYS A 51 -1.78 -3.11 -3.38
CA CYS A 51 -1.26 -1.77 -3.20
C CYS A 51 0.16 -1.88 -2.66
N PHE A 52 1.16 -1.62 -3.51
CA PHE A 52 2.57 -1.59 -3.12
C PHE A 52 2.92 -0.17 -2.68
N MET A 53 3.05 0.04 -1.37
CA MET A 53 3.20 1.35 -0.73
C MET A 53 4.23 1.32 0.41
N PRO A 54 5.47 0.87 0.18
CA PRO A 54 6.48 0.87 1.24
C PRO A 54 6.82 2.30 1.66
N HIS A 55 6.99 2.52 2.96
CA HIS A 55 7.41 3.82 3.54
C HIS A 55 6.54 5.04 3.19
N CYS A 56 5.29 4.86 2.75
CA CYS A 56 4.39 5.97 2.50
C CYS A 56 4.00 6.71 3.80
N ASP A 57 3.62 7.98 3.65
CA ASP A 57 3.06 8.80 4.71
C ASP A 57 1.70 8.25 5.19
N MET A 58 1.38 8.48 6.47
CA MET A 58 0.15 8.01 7.09
C MET A 58 -1.12 8.50 6.36
N GLU A 59 -1.09 9.69 5.80
CA GLU A 59 -2.18 10.30 5.04
C GLU A 59 -2.56 9.50 3.79
N LEU A 60 -1.59 8.82 3.16
CA LEU A 60 -1.86 7.99 1.99
C LEU A 60 -2.59 6.70 2.40
N TYR A 61 -2.19 6.08 3.52
CA TYR A 61 -2.93 4.94 4.08
C TYR A 61 -4.34 5.36 4.55
N GLU A 62 -4.45 6.50 5.21
CA GLU A 62 -5.73 7.07 5.62
C GLU A 62 -6.68 7.24 4.43
N ASN A 63 -6.19 7.80 3.32
CA ASN A 63 -7.00 8.04 2.13
C ASN A 63 -7.46 6.75 1.45
N ILE A 64 -6.59 5.74 1.31
CA ILE A 64 -6.98 4.47 0.67
C ILE A 64 -7.94 3.68 1.57
N LEU A 65 -7.73 3.68 2.89
CA LEU A 65 -8.64 3.03 3.83
C LEU A 65 -10.01 3.74 3.86
N LYS A 66 -10.03 5.08 3.83
CA LYS A 66 -11.27 5.87 3.71
C LYS A 66 -12.04 5.57 2.44
N ALA A 67 -11.35 5.48 1.30
CA ALA A 67 -11.99 5.19 0.01
C ALA A 67 -12.60 3.78 -0.05
N ASN A 68 -12.14 2.86 0.80
CA ASN A 68 -12.51 1.45 0.81
C ASN A 68 -13.10 0.98 2.15
N TRP A 69 -13.68 1.88 2.94
CA TRP A 69 -14.12 1.61 4.31
C TRP A 69 -15.14 0.46 4.44
N GLU A 70 -15.95 0.23 3.41
CA GLU A 70 -16.93 -0.85 3.39
C GLU A 70 -16.23 -2.22 3.49
N ALA A 71 -16.77 -3.14 4.30
CA ALA A 71 -16.17 -4.47 4.49
C ALA A 71 -15.92 -5.21 3.16
N GLN A 72 -16.81 -5.00 2.18
CA GLN A 72 -16.63 -5.56 0.84
C GLN A 72 -15.45 -4.94 0.08
N LYS A 73 -15.10 -3.68 0.31
CA LYS A 73 -13.96 -3.06 -0.36
C LYS A 73 -12.65 -3.32 0.38
N LEU A 74 -12.69 -3.50 1.70
CA LEU A 74 -11.52 -3.88 2.49
C LEU A 74 -10.98 -5.26 2.12
N HIS A 75 -11.84 -6.24 1.75
CA HIS A 75 -11.37 -7.55 1.30
C HIS A 75 -10.63 -7.50 -0.04
N ASN A 76 -10.84 -6.44 -0.82
CA ASN A 76 -10.12 -6.22 -2.07
C ASN A 76 -8.73 -5.62 -1.86
N LEU A 77 -8.39 -5.16 -0.65
CA LEU A 77 -7.12 -4.50 -0.37
C LEU A 77 -6.06 -5.49 0.15
N PHE A 78 -5.03 -5.72 -0.67
CA PHE A 78 -3.80 -6.38 -0.26
C PHE A 78 -2.67 -5.35 -0.22
N LEU A 79 -2.27 -4.94 0.98
CA LEU A 79 -1.30 -3.88 1.17
C LEU A 79 0.09 -4.47 1.38
N VAL A 80 1.03 -4.19 0.48
CA VAL A 80 2.46 -4.46 0.70
C VAL A 80 3.10 -3.14 1.13
N ALA A 81 3.25 -2.98 2.44
CA ALA A 81 3.69 -1.74 3.05
C ALA A 81 4.34 -2.00 4.40
N ASN A 82 4.88 -0.94 5.01
CA ASN A 82 5.26 -1.03 6.41
C ASN A 82 4.03 -1.33 7.26
N ARG A 83 4.23 -2.10 8.33
CA ARG A 83 3.15 -2.50 9.24
C ARG A 83 2.38 -1.26 9.71
N LEU A 84 1.09 -1.21 9.42
CA LEU A 84 0.24 -0.06 9.77
C LEU A 84 0.20 0.14 11.29
N VAL A 85 0.29 -0.95 12.05
CA VAL A 85 0.34 -0.95 13.51
C VAL A 85 1.55 -0.19 14.08
N ASP A 86 2.70 -0.22 13.38
CA ASP A 86 3.90 0.48 13.86
C ASP A 86 3.69 2.00 13.86
N TYR A 87 2.90 2.52 12.92
CA TYR A 87 2.56 3.94 12.85
C TYR A 87 1.63 4.36 14.01
N ILE A 88 0.66 3.53 14.37
CA ILE A 88 -0.27 3.86 15.47
C ILE A 88 0.42 3.76 16.83
N ASP A 89 1.32 2.80 17.00
CA ASP A 89 2.03 2.57 18.27
C ASP A 89 3.09 3.63 18.52
N SER A 90 3.69 4.17 17.45
CA SER A 90 4.73 5.21 17.53
C SER A 90 4.18 6.63 17.73
N ASN A 91 2.85 6.83 17.75
CA ASN A 91 2.24 8.15 17.79
C ASN A 91 1.15 8.28 18.88
N PRO A 92 1.02 9.45 19.54
CA PRO A 92 -0.05 9.65 20.52
C PRO A 92 -1.45 9.54 19.90
N LYS A 93 -2.33 8.72 20.51
CA LYS A 93 -3.70 8.47 20.00
C LYS A 93 -4.50 9.73 19.69
N HIS A 94 -4.44 10.77 20.52
CA HIS A 94 -5.18 12.02 20.29
C HIS A 94 -4.76 12.73 18.99
N LYS A 95 -3.48 12.66 18.61
CA LYS A 95 -2.99 13.21 17.34
C LYS A 95 -3.53 12.37 16.17
N LEU A 96 -3.45 11.05 16.29
CA LEU A 96 -3.93 10.12 15.27
C LEU A 96 -5.44 10.26 15.03
N GLN A 97 -6.25 10.42 16.08
CA GLN A 97 -7.69 10.63 15.97
C GLN A 97 -8.05 11.85 15.10
N SER A 98 -7.26 12.93 15.20
CA SER A 98 -7.49 14.13 14.39
C SER A 98 -6.96 14.03 12.96
N ARG A 99 -5.87 13.27 12.75
CA ARG A 99 -5.09 13.26 11.51
C ARG A 99 -5.45 12.09 10.59
N VAL A 100 -5.52 10.88 11.16
CA VAL A 100 -5.71 9.61 10.45
C VAL A 100 -6.68 8.67 11.21
N PRO A 101 -7.93 9.10 11.46
CA PRO A 101 -8.89 8.32 12.24
C PRO A 101 -9.22 6.95 11.65
N CYS A 102 -9.27 6.81 10.31
CA CYS A 102 -9.60 5.55 9.68
C CYS A 102 -8.46 4.54 9.80
N LEU A 103 -7.21 4.99 9.61
CA LEU A 103 -6.01 4.20 9.87
C LEU A 103 -5.97 3.74 11.33
N LEU A 104 -6.20 4.65 12.28
CA LEU A 104 -6.21 4.31 13.71
C LEU A 104 -7.23 3.22 14.05
N GLN A 105 -8.40 3.26 13.43
CA GLN A 105 -9.47 2.28 13.69
C GLN A 105 -9.23 0.94 12.99
N LEU A 106 -8.76 0.95 11.74
CA LEU A 106 -8.68 -0.25 10.92
C LEU A 106 -7.34 -0.99 11.02
N ALA A 107 -6.22 -0.32 11.31
CA ALA A 107 -4.91 -0.96 11.35
C ALA A 107 -4.86 -2.23 12.22
N PRO A 108 -5.48 -2.29 13.42
CA PRO A 108 -5.50 -3.51 14.23
C PRO A 108 -6.28 -4.69 13.63
N ALA A 109 -7.17 -4.45 12.67
CA ALA A 109 -7.98 -5.49 12.03
C ALA A 109 -7.24 -6.19 10.87
N PHE A 110 -6.13 -5.63 10.40
CA PHE A 110 -5.34 -6.23 9.32
C PHE A 110 -4.47 -7.36 9.87
N ARG A 111 -4.56 -8.53 9.24
CA ARG A 111 -3.56 -9.58 9.39
C ARG A 111 -2.28 -9.10 8.72
N CYS A 112 -1.14 -9.31 9.37
CA CYS A 112 0.16 -8.87 8.89
C CYS A 112 1.08 -10.08 8.72
N GLU A 113 1.50 -10.35 7.48
CA GLU A 113 2.44 -11.40 7.12
C GLU A 113 3.79 -10.75 6.76
N PRO A 114 4.80 -10.80 7.65
CA PRO A 114 6.11 -10.20 7.40
C PRO A 114 6.80 -10.80 6.17
N LEU A 115 7.57 -9.98 5.46
CA LEU A 115 8.40 -10.50 4.37
C LEU A 115 9.55 -11.37 4.91
N PRO A 116 9.99 -12.39 4.15
CA PRO A 116 11.14 -13.20 4.54
C PRO A 116 12.40 -12.36 4.72
N THR A 117 13.19 -12.66 5.75
CA THR A 117 14.46 -11.98 5.99
C THR A 117 15.50 -12.32 4.93
N SER A 118 16.26 -11.32 4.49
CA SER A 118 17.41 -11.52 3.60
C SER A 118 18.66 -11.87 4.41
N ASN A 119 19.37 -12.93 4.02
CA ASN A 119 20.66 -13.29 4.65
C ASN A 119 21.72 -12.20 4.43
N SER A 120 21.70 -11.57 3.25
CA SER A 120 22.69 -10.54 2.87
C SER A 120 22.34 -9.17 3.46
N TRP A 121 21.06 -8.92 3.73
CA TRP A 121 20.56 -7.64 4.25
C TRP A 121 19.52 -7.88 5.35
N PRO A 122 19.93 -8.32 6.56
CA PRO A 122 19.00 -8.78 7.60
C PRO A 122 18.03 -7.69 8.09
N THR A 123 18.39 -6.42 7.92
CA THR A 123 17.59 -5.27 8.33
C THR A 123 16.75 -4.69 7.20
N ALA A 124 16.95 -5.11 5.95
CA ALA A 124 16.17 -4.62 4.83
C ALA A 124 14.72 -5.12 4.94
N PHE A 125 13.76 -4.22 4.76
CA PHE A 125 12.32 -4.52 4.78
C PHE A 125 11.84 -5.18 6.09
N ASN A 126 12.57 -4.99 7.19
CA ASN A 126 12.28 -5.62 8.49
C ASN A 126 10.95 -5.19 9.12
N ASN A 127 10.35 -4.12 8.62
CA ASN A 127 9.03 -3.63 9.01
C ASN A 127 8.01 -3.68 7.86
N THR A 128 8.37 -4.20 6.69
CA THR A 128 7.46 -4.37 5.55
C THR A 128 6.77 -5.73 5.62
N SER A 129 5.46 -5.73 5.36
CA SER A 129 4.63 -6.93 5.42
C SER A 129 3.53 -6.87 4.36
N VAL A 130 3.00 -8.03 4.00
CA VAL A 130 1.71 -8.15 3.31
C VAL A 130 0.60 -8.03 4.36
N GLN A 131 -0.32 -7.10 4.17
CA GLN A 131 -1.39 -6.80 5.12
C GLN A 131 -2.74 -6.87 4.43
N PHE A 132 -3.69 -7.60 5.02
CA PHE A 132 -5.03 -7.77 4.46
C PHE A 132 -6.06 -8.06 5.57
N VAL A 133 -7.33 -7.80 5.30
CA VAL A 133 -8.44 -8.23 6.16
C VAL A 133 -8.83 -9.65 5.76
N GLY A 134 -8.89 -10.58 6.71
CA GLY A 134 -9.30 -11.95 6.45
C GLY A 134 -10.75 -12.04 5.98
N THR A 135 -11.05 -13.00 5.10
CA THR A 135 -12.42 -13.42 4.81
C THR A 135 -12.80 -14.45 5.86
N ASP A 136 -13.57 -14.06 6.87
CA ASP A 136 -14.23 -15.03 7.76
C ASP A 136 -15.40 -15.72 7.02
#